data_AF-A0A806U1C3-F1
#
_entry.id   AF-A0A806U1C3-F1
#
_cell.length_a   1.000
_cell.length_b   1.000
_cell.length_c   1.000
_cell.angle_alpha   90.00
_cell.angle_beta   90.00
_cell.angle_gamma   90.00
#
_symmetry.space_group_name_H-M   'P 1'
#
loop_
_entity.id
_entity.type
_entity.pdbx_description
1 polymer ?
#
loop_
_entity_poly.entity_id
_entity_poly.type
_entity_poly.pdbx_seq_one_letter_code
_entity_poly.pdbx_strand_id
1 'polypeptide(L)' 'MKAHAEFYFDFVCPLCFLATNPLREVSKEQKAEIERIYFQRNH' A
#
# COMPACT_ATOMS: atom_id res chain seq x y z
N MET A 1 3.69 10.91 17.01
CA MET A 1 2.77 9.91 16.42
C MET A 1 3.32 9.50 15.07
N LYS A 2 3.40 8.19 14.79
CA LYS A 2 3.82 7.66 13.48
C LYS A 2 2.56 7.48 12.64
N ALA A 3 2.53 8.04 11.42
CA ALA A 3 1.37 7.86 10.54
C ALA A 3 1.29 6.39 10.11
N HIS A 4 0.09 5.80 10.18
CA HIS A 4 -0.19 4.43 9.76
C HIS A 4 -1.22 4.46 8.64
N ALA A 5 -0.97 3.70 7.57
CA ALA A 5 -1.83 3.59 6.40
C ALA A 5 -1.98 2.14 5.96
N GLU A 6 -3.21 1.73 5.70
CA GLU A 6 -3.53 0.45 5.09
C GLU A 6 -3.60 0.59 3.57
N PHE A 7 -2.89 -0.26 2.84
CA PHE A 7 -2.91 -0.31 1.39
C PHE A 7 -3.49 -1.64 0.91
N TYR A 8 -4.74 -1.58 0.47
CA TYR A 8 -5.43 -2.71 -0.14
C TYR A 8 -4.95 -2.91 -1.57
N PHE A 9 -4.37 -4.07 -1.87
CA PHE A 9 -3.77 -4.40 -3.16
C PHE A 9 -4.43 -5.64 -3.77
N ASP A 10 -4.60 -5.62 -5.10
CA ASP A 10 -5.02 -6.77 -5.91
C ASP A 10 -4.00 -6.97 -7.04
N PHE A 11 -3.58 -8.22 -7.29
CA PHE A 11 -2.63 -8.57 -8.36
C PHE A 11 -3.13 -8.17 -9.75
N VAL A 12 -4.45 -8.14 -9.97
CA VAL A 12 -5.01 -7.76 -11.28
C VAL A 12 -5.17 -6.25 -11.44
N CYS A 13 -4.87 -5.44 -10.42
CA CYS A 13 -5.00 -3.99 -10.43
C CYS A 13 -3.68 -3.32 -10.89
N PRO A 14 -3.60 -2.78 -12.12
CA PRO A 14 -2.36 -2.19 -12.63
C PRO A 14 -1.95 -0.94 -11.84
N LEU A 15 -2.93 -0.15 -11.39
CA LEU A 15 -2.69 1.04 -10.58
C LEU A 15 -2.08 0.69 -9.21
N CYS A 16 -2.52 -0.43 -8.62
CA CYS A 16 -2.02 -0.90 -7.35
C CYS A 16 -0.54 -1.32 -7.47
N PHE A 17 -0.15 -1.90 -8.61
CA PHE A 17 1.25 -2.22 -8.89
C PHE A 17 2.10 -0.95 -9.03
N LEU A 18 1.62 0.03 -9.80
CA LEU A 18 2.30 1.32 -10.00
C LEU A 18 2.48 2.08 -8.68
N ALA A 19 1.53 1.98 -7.75
CA ALA A 19 1.58 2.65 -6.45
C ALA A 19 2.62 2.05 -5.48
N THR A 20 3.11 0.83 -5.71
CA THR A 20 3.99 0.13 -4.74
C THR A 20 5.31 0.87 -4.50
N ASN A 21 5.94 1.40 -5.56
CA ASN A 21 7.20 2.13 -5.46
C ASN A 21 7.02 3.51 -4.79
N PRO A 22 6.07 4.36 -5.24
CA PRO A 22 5.77 5.63 -4.56
C PRO A 22 5.46 5.46 -3.07
N LEU A 23 4.63 4.46 -2.70
CA LEU A 23 4.28 4.20 -1.30
C LEU A 23 5.50 3.83 -0.46
N ARG A 24 6.44 3.05 -1.02
CA ARG A 24 7.68 2.71 -0.33
C ARG A 24 8.54 3.94 -0.05
N GLU A 25 8.66 4.85 -1.00
CA GLU A 25 9.45 6.07 -0.80
C GLU A 25 8.77 7.02 0.20
N VAL A 26 7.45 7.19 0.12
CA VAL A 26 6.66 7.94 1.10
C VAL A 26 6.80 7.36 2.52
N SER A 27 6.78 6.03 2.67
CA SER A 27 6.97 5.36 3.95
C SER A 27 8.33 5.72 4.59
N LYS A 28 9.40 5.79 3.79
CA LYS A 28 10.72 6.20 4.27
C LYS A 28 10.76 7.68 4.65
N GLU A 29 10.30 8.56 3.76
CA GLU A 29 10.36 10.02 3.94
C GLU A 29 9.54 10.47 5.15
N GLN A 30 8.32 9.96 5.27
CA GLN A 30 7.39 10.37 6.33
C GLN A 30 7.53 9.52 7.60
N LYS A 31 8.46 8.55 7.61
CA LYS A 31 8.58 7.52 8.64
C LYS A 31 7.22 6.84 8.91
N ALA A 32 6.39 6.72 7.88
CA ALA A 32 5.05 6.18 7.97
C ALA A 32 5.08 4.65 7.86
N GLU A 33 4.16 3.99 8.54
CA GLU A 33 3.95 2.57 8.44
C GLU A 33 2.88 2.26 7.41
N ILE A 34 3.23 1.45 6.41
CA ILE A 34 2.30 1.05 5.36
C ILE A 34 2.13 -0.46 5.43
N GLU A 35 0.93 -0.89 5.81
CA GLU A 35 0.53 -2.29 5.81
C GLU A 35 -0.10 -2.65 4.47
N ARG A 36 0.36 -3.73 3.83
CA ARG A 36 -0.22 -4.19 2.56
C ARG A 36 -1.21 -5.30 2.84
N ILE A 37 -2.46 -5.08 2.46
CA ILE A 37 -3.56 -6.01 2.68
C ILE A 37 -3.99 -6.56 1.33
N TYR A 38 -4.00 -7.89 1.19
CA TYR A 38 -4.51 -8.53 -0.01
C TYR A 38 -6.02 -8.37 -0.08
N PHE A 39 -6.50 -7.73 -1.14
CA PHE A 39 -7.93 -7.63 -1.39
C PHE A 39 -8.44 -8.99 -1.89
N GLN A 40 -9.06 -9.75 -1.00
CA GLN A 40 -9.82 -10.94 -1.40
C GLN A 40 -11.24 -10.52 -1.73
N ARG A 41 -11.58 -10.62 -3.02
CA ARG A 41 -12.96 -10.44 -3.48
C ARG A 41 -13.74 -11.68 -3.02
N ASN A 42 -14.38 -11.60 -1.85
CA ASN A 42 -15.32 -12.63 -1.40
C ASN A 42 -16.36 -12.84 -2.51
N HIS A 43 -16.43 -14.07 -3.01
CA HIS A 43 -17.28 -14.47 -4.12
C HIS A 43 -18.57 -15.11 -3.63
#